data_AF-A0A7C1A678-F1
#
_entry.id   AF-A0A7C1A678-F1
#
_cell.length_a   1.000
_cell.length_b   1.000
_cell.length_c   1.000
_cell.angle_alpha   90.00
_cell.angle_beta   90.00
_cell.angle_gamma   90.00
#
_symmetry.space_group_name_H-M   'P 1'
#
loop_
_entity.id
_entity.type
_entity.pdbx_description
1 polymer ?
#
loop_
_entity_poly.entity_id
_entity_poly.type
_entity_poly.pdbx_seq_one_letter_code
_entity_poly.pdbx_strand_id
1 'polypeptide(L)'
;VELSPVRFGLVFGLINGLGAGAIVMRSQGLKVMAEPFIEAARVAGGGGLHILVRHLVPHLLPLAALYMMLSVVGAIVAHGFAAFLGQTESLVSWGAIVFFGITSARSFSGVVPWSALVSASAALSLFAGAFYLVSSGLREILDPRLRAR
;
A
#
# COMPACT_ATOMS: atom_id res chain seq x y z
N VAL A 1 -20.74 10.83 -7.80
CA VAL A 1 -20.01 9.75 -8.50
C VAL A 1 -19.70 8.68 -7.48
N GLU A 2 -20.46 7.60 -7.45
CA GLU A 2 -20.27 6.52 -6.49
C GLU A 2 -18.93 5.81 -6.74
N LEU A 3 -18.03 5.93 -5.77
CA LEU A 3 -16.74 5.23 -5.78
C LEU A 3 -16.93 3.87 -5.12
N SER A 4 -17.31 2.86 -5.93
CA SER A 4 -17.24 1.48 -5.49
C SER A 4 -15.82 1.16 -4.96
N PRO A 5 -15.66 0.24 -3.99
CA PRO A 5 -14.35 -0.08 -3.42
C PRO A 5 -13.29 -0.41 -4.49
N VAL A 6 -13.72 -1.09 -5.56
CA VAL A 6 -12.88 -1.44 -6.70
C VAL A 6 -12.43 -0.20 -7.48
N ARG A 7 -13.34 0.74 -7.78
CA ARG A 7 -13.00 1.99 -8.49
C ARG A 7 -12.03 2.85 -7.67
N PHE A 8 -12.27 2.95 -6.36
CA PHE A 8 -11.36 3.65 -5.46
C PHE A 8 -9.97 3.03 -5.45
N GLY A 9 -9.90 1.69 -5.32
CA GLY A 9 -8.64 0.95 -5.36
C GLY A 9 -7.87 1.14 -6.67
N LEU A 10 -8.57 1.12 -7.81
CA LEU A 10 -7.95 1.36 -9.13
C LEU A 10 -7.39 2.78 -9.25
N VAL A 11 -8.14 3.80 -8.87
CA VAL A 11 -7.67 5.19 -8.91
C VAL A 11 -6.50 5.40 -7.96
N PHE A 12 -6.60 4.90 -6.72
CA PHE A 12 -5.53 5.00 -5.73
C PHE A 12 -4.26 4.28 -6.19
N GLY A 13 -4.41 3.08 -6.75
CA GLY A 13 -3.33 2.26 -7.29
C GLY A 13 -2.67 2.89 -8.51
N LEU A 14 -3.44 3.49 -9.43
CA LEU A 14 -2.89 4.21 -10.57
C LEU A 14 -2.09 5.44 -10.14
N ILE A 15 -2.61 6.23 -9.21
CA ILE A 15 -1.92 7.42 -8.70
C ILE A 15 -0.63 7.04 -7.97
N ASN A 16 -0.67 6.04 -7.08
CA ASN A 16 0.51 5.61 -6.34
C ASN A 16 1.52 4.88 -7.22
N GLY A 17 1.03 4.01 -8.11
CA GLY A 17 1.85 3.18 -8.99
C GLY A 17 2.59 3.99 -10.04
N LEU A 18 1.90 4.93 -10.71
CA LEU A 18 2.52 5.81 -11.71
C LEU A 18 3.30 6.98 -11.09
N GLY A 19 3.00 7.33 -9.84
CA GLY A 19 3.68 8.37 -9.09
C GLY A 19 4.98 7.87 -8.43
N ALA A 20 5.02 7.92 -7.10
CA ALA A 20 6.22 7.62 -6.33
C ALA A 20 6.74 6.19 -6.57
N GLY A 21 5.85 5.21 -6.78
CA GLY A 21 6.22 3.82 -7.04
C GLY A 21 7.10 3.67 -8.28
N ALA A 22 6.70 4.28 -9.40
CA ALA A 22 7.45 4.24 -10.65
C ALA A 22 8.84 4.88 -10.55
N ILE A 23 8.95 5.99 -9.81
CA ILE A 23 10.24 6.69 -9.61
C ILE A 23 11.21 5.78 -8.84
N VAL A 24 10.73 5.15 -7.75
CA VAL A 24 11.56 4.25 -6.95
C VAL A 24 11.96 3.01 -7.77
N MET A 25 11.02 2.37 -8.46
CA MET A 25 11.31 1.22 -9.32
C MET A 25 12.33 1.55 -10.40
N ARG A 26 12.23 2.73 -11.02
CA ARG A 26 13.22 3.20 -12.00
C ARG A 26 14.60 3.35 -11.38
N SER A 27 14.71 3.98 -10.20
CA SER A 27 15.99 4.15 -9.51
C SER A 27 16.66 2.82 -9.17
N GLN A 28 15.88 1.83 -8.74
CA GLN A 28 16.39 0.50 -8.40
C GLN A 28 16.71 -0.29 -9.66
N GLY A 29 15.90 -0.16 -10.71
CA GLY A 29 16.19 -0.74 -12.01
C GLY A 29 17.51 -0.25 -12.60
N LEU A 30 17.80 1.06 -12.51
CA LEU A 30 19.08 1.61 -12.95
C LEU A 30 20.27 1.05 -12.17
N LYS A 31 20.12 0.80 -10.86
CA LYS A 31 21.17 0.16 -10.04
C LYS A 31 21.42 -1.27 -10.51
N VAL A 32 20.36 -2.07 -10.70
CA VAL A 32 20.48 -3.45 -11.18
C VAL A 32 21.14 -3.50 -12.56
N MET A 33 20.77 -2.58 -13.45
CA MET A 33 21.34 -2.49 -14.80
C MET A 33 22.83 -2.12 -14.81
N ALA A 34 23.35 -1.54 -13.73
CA ALA A 34 24.77 -1.20 -13.57
C ALA A 34 25.60 -2.33 -12.94
N GLU A 35 24.99 -3.47 -12.58
CA GLU A 35 25.68 -4.59 -11.96
C GLU A 35 26.50 -5.42 -12.99
N PRO A 36 27.68 -5.95 -12.62
CA PRO A 36 28.59 -6.64 -13.55
C PRO A 36 27.97 -7.88 -14.24
N PHE A 37 27.02 -8.55 -13.59
CA PHE A 37 26.37 -9.73 -14.17
C PHE A 37 25.47 -9.38 -15.38
N ILE A 38 24.94 -8.15 -15.44
CA ILE A 38 24.18 -7.66 -16.59
C ILE A 38 25.10 -7.42 -17.78
N GLU A 39 26.30 -6.89 -17.52
CA GLU A 39 27.32 -6.69 -18.55
C GLU A 39 27.82 -8.04 -19.10
N ALA A 40 28.08 -9.00 -18.22
CA ALA A 40 28.40 -10.38 -18.62
C ALA A 40 27.29 -11.03 -19.46
N ALA A 41 26.01 -10.86 -19.07
CA ALA A 41 24.87 -11.35 -19.84
C ALA A 41 24.77 -10.71 -21.23
N ARG A 42 25.13 -9.42 -21.35
CA ARG A 42 25.15 -8.71 -22.63
C ARG A 42 26.29 -9.19 -23.53
N VAL A 43 27.49 -9.39 -22.99
CA VAL A 43 28.65 -9.94 -23.71
C VAL A 43 28.38 -11.37 -24.18
N ALA A 44 27.64 -12.16 -23.40
CA ALA A 44 27.18 -13.50 -23.78
C ALA A 44 26.10 -13.50 -24.89
N GLY A 45 25.73 -12.35 -25.45
CA GLY A 45 24.74 -12.22 -26.52
C GLY A 45 23.29 -12.10 -26.03
N GLY A 46 23.08 -11.84 -24.74
CA GLY A 46 21.74 -11.61 -24.19
C GLY A 46 21.08 -10.35 -24.77
N GLY A 47 19.95 -10.53 -25.45
CA GLY A 47 19.14 -9.41 -25.95
C GLY A 47 18.45 -8.62 -24.84
N GLY A 48 17.98 -7.41 -25.15
CA GLY A 48 17.34 -6.52 -24.16
C GLY A 48 16.13 -7.15 -23.46
N LEU A 49 15.28 -7.88 -24.20
CA LEU A 49 14.12 -8.57 -23.63
C LEU A 49 14.54 -9.74 -22.71
N HIS A 50 15.61 -10.45 -23.07
CA HIS A 50 16.17 -11.51 -22.23
C HIS A 50 16.65 -10.93 -20.89
N ILE A 51 17.42 -9.83 -20.93
CA ILE A 51 17.91 -9.17 -19.73
C ILE A 51 16.75 -8.65 -18.88
N LEU A 52 15.73 -8.06 -19.51
CA LEU A 52 14.55 -7.55 -18.81
C LEU A 52 13.85 -8.66 -18.02
N VAL A 53 13.44 -9.75 -18.68
CA VAL A 53 12.57 -10.77 -18.07
C VAL A 53 13.36 -11.75 -17.20
N ARG A 54 14.61 -12.07 -17.55
CA ARG A 54 15.43 -13.06 -16.84
C ARG A 54 16.22 -12.46 -15.68
N HIS A 55 16.56 -11.17 -15.74
CA HIS A 55 17.41 -10.52 -14.75
C HIS A 55 16.72 -9.35 -14.05
N LEU A 56 16.19 -8.37 -14.79
CA LEU A 56 15.67 -7.13 -14.18
C LEU A 56 14.36 -7.37 -13.41
N VAL A 57 13.35 -7.96 -14.06
CA VAL A 57 12.04 -8.23 -13.46
C VAL A 57 12.14 -9.09 -12.20
N PRO A 58 12.81 -10.26 -12.20
CA PRO A 58 12.93 -11.08 -10.98
C PRO A 58 13.70 -10.38 -9.86
N HIS A 59 14.62 -9.48 -10.17
CA HIS A 59 15.34 -8.71 -9.15
C HIS A 59 14.47 -7.61 -8.52
N LEU A 60 13.57 -6.99 -9.30
CA LEU A 60 12.67 -5.94 -8.82
C LEU A 60 11.36 -6.48 -8.23
N LEU A 61 10.98 -7.74 -8.52
CA LEU A 61 9.74 -8.36 -8.05
C LEU A 61 9.52 -8.27 -6.53
N PRO A 62 10.52 -8.58 -5.67
CA PRO A 62 10.36 -8.47 -4.23
C PRO A 62 10.06 -7.04 -3.79
N LEU A 63 10.78 -6.07 -4.36
CA LEU A 63 10.55 -4.66 -4.10
C LEU A 63 9.15 -4.22 -4.59
N ALA A 64 8.73 -4.69 -5.77
CA ALA A 64 7.42 -4.38 -6.32
C ALA A 64 6.29 -4.93 -5.44
N ALA A 65 6.43 -6.16 -4.93
CA ALA A 65 5.48 -6.75 -4.00
C ALA A 65 5.35 -5.94 -2.71
N LEU A 66 6.46 -5.45 -2.16
CA LEU A 66 6.46 -4.55 -1.01
C LEU A 66 5.68 -3.27 -1.26
N TYR A 67 6.01 -2.56 -2.35
CA TYR A 67 5.32 -1.32 -2.70
C TYR A 67 3.83 -1.53 -2.96
N MET A 68 3.48 -2.65 -3.59
CA MET A 68 2.09 -3.03 -3.82
C MET A 68 1.35 -3.22 -2.48
N MET A 69 1.94 -3.95 -1.53
CA MET A 69 1.34 -4.12 -0.20
C MET A 69 1.12 -2.78 0.50
N LEU A 70 2.11 -1.88 0.45
CA LEU A 70 1.97 -0.55 1.05
C LEU A 70 0.86 0.27 0.40
N SER A 71 0.76 0.20 -0.92
CA SER A 71 -0.30 0.87 -1.67
C SER A 71 -1.68 0.33 -1.27
N VAL A 72 -1.83 -0.98 -1.11
CA VAL A 72 -3.09 -1.60 -0.65
C VAL A 72 -3.47 -1.12 0.75
N VAL A 73 -2.51 -1.09 1.68
CA VAL A 73 -2.75 -0.60 3.05
C VAL A 73 -3.18 0.87 3.04
N GLY A 74 -2.47 1.71 2.27
CA GLY A 74 -2.84 3.10 2.07
C GLY A 74 -4.24 3.27 1.47
N ALA A 75 -4.60 2.43 0.49
CA ALA A 75 -5.91 2.47 -0.15
C ALA A 75 -7.04 2.13 0.83
N ILE A 76 -6.84 1.11 1.68
CA ILE A 76 -7.84 0.70 2.70
C ILE A 76 -8.07 1.84 3.69
N VAL A 77 -7.00 2.45 4.20
CA VAL A 77 -7.09 3.58 5.14
C VAL A 77 -7.77 4.78 4.49
N ALA A 78 -7.37 5.14 3.28
CA ALA A 78 -7.95 6.26 2.54
C ALA A 78 -9.44 6.02 2.21
N HIS A 79 -9.82 4.81 1.83
CA HIS A 79 -11.21 4.43 1.60
C HIS A 79 -12.03 4.50 2.89
N GLY A 80 -11.49 3.98 4.00
CA GLY A 80 -12.11 4.09 5.32
C GLY A 80 -12.30 5.53 5.77
N PHE A 81 -11.32 6.40 5.53
CA PHE A 81 -11.44 7.83 5.84
C PHE A 81 -12.50 8.53 4.98
N ALA A 82 -12.53 8.25 3.67
CA ALA A 82 -13.57 8.75 2.77
C ALA A 82 -14.97 8.26 3.19
N ALA A 83 -15.07 7.01 3.64
CA ALA A 83 -16.31 6.43 4.13
C ALA A 83 -16.81 7.11 5.41
N PHE A 84 -15.89 7.39 6.34
CA PHE A 84 -16.18 8.13 7.56
C PHE A 84 -16.72 9.55 7.28
N LEU A 85 -16.23 10.23 6.24
CA LEU A 85 -16.74 11.53 5.81
C LEU A 85 -18.13 11.47 5.15
N GLY A 86 -18.74 10.28 5.03
CA GLY A 86 -20.05 10.10 4.42
C GLY A 86 -20.04 10.09 2.89
N GLN A 87 -18.86 9.98 2.26
CA GLN A 87 -18.71 10.01 0.79
C GLN A 87 -18.93 8.63 0.13
N THR A 88 -19.31 7.60 0.90
CA THR A 88 -19.60 6.25 0.38
C THR A 88 -20.95 5.75 0.88
N GLU A 89 -21.74 5.13 0.00
CA GLU A 89 -22.99 4.45 0.38
C GLU A 89 -22.77 3.00 0.83
N SER A 90 -21.53 2.49 0.81
CA SER A 90 -21.27 1.13 1.28
C SER A 90 -21.47 1.04 2.79
N LEU A 91 -22.65 0.53 3.17
CA LEU A 91 -23.05 0.26 4.56
C LEU A 91 -22.05 -0.65 5.30
N VAL A 92 -21.25 -1.43 4.56
CA VAL A 92 -20.25 -2.36 5.11
C VAL A 92 -18.85 -1.89 4.73
N SER A 93 -18.42 -0.78 5.33
CA SER A 93 -17.02 -0.35 5.32
C SER A 93 -16.58 0.03 6.73
N TRP A 94 -15.30 -0.15 7.04
CA TRP A 94 -14.76 0.13 8.37
C TRP A 94 -15.02 1.58 8.80
N GLY A 95 -14.91 2.54 7.87
CA GLY A 95 -15.24 3.94 8.13
C GLY A 95 -16.73 4.21 8.34
N ALA A 96 -17.60 3.52 7.60
CA ALA A 96 -19.04 3.60 7.80
C ALA A 96 -19.46 3.02 9.16
N ILE A 97 -18.85 1.91 9.60
CA ILE A 97 -19.10 1.33 10.93
C ILE A 97 -18.78 2.34 12.04
N VAL A 98 -17.66 3.06 11.92
CA VAL A 98 -17.30 4.14 12.85
C VAL A 98 -18.30 5.29 12.77
N PHE A 99 -18.66 5.73 11.57
CA PHE A 99 -19.62 6.80 11.35
C PHE A 99 -20.97 6.48 12.01
N PHE A 100 -21.57 5.32 11.68
CA PHE A 100 -22.84 4.85 12.24
C PHE A 100 -22.77 4.62 13.75
N GLY A 101 -21.64 4.13 14.27
CA GLY A 101 -21.42 4.00 15.71
C GLY A 101 -21.49 5.36 16.42
N ILE A 102 -20.88 6.39 15.85
CA ILE A 102 -20.93 7.76 16.38
C ILE A 102 -22.34 8.36 16.25
N THR A 103 -23.02 8.17 15.11
CA THR A 103 -24.39 8.71 14.90
C THR A 103 -25.41 8.04 15.82
N SER A 104 -25.29 6.73 16.02
CA SER A 104 -26.15 5.97 16.92
C SER A 104 -25.91 6.35 18.38
N ALA A 105 -24.64 6.50 18.79
CA ALA A 105 -24.30 6.96 20.13
C ALA A 105 -24.84 8.38 20.41
N ARG A 106 -24.71 9.31 19.45
CA ARG A 106 -25.33 10.65 19.54
C ARG A 106 -26.84 10.58 19.72
N SER A 107 -27.52 9.69 19.01
CA SER A 107 -28.98 9.55 19.07
C SER A 107 -29.46 9.02 20.43
N PHE A 108 -28.68 8.17 21.09
CA PHE A 108 -29.03 7.61 22.40
C PHE A 108 -28.67 8.53 23.58
N SER A 109 -27.52 9.20 23.56
CA SER A 109 -27.02 9.97 24.71
C SER A 109 -27.04 11.50 24.51
N GLY A 110 -27.47 12.02 23.36
CA GLY A 110 -27.46 13.45 23.03
C GLY A 110 -26.07 14.07 22.83
N VAL A 111 -25.02 13.36 23.24
CA VAL A 111 -23.61 13.74 23.16
C VAL A 111 -22.83 12.57 22.54
N VAL A 112 -21.77 12.86 21.78
CA VAL A 112 -20.82 11.80 21.37
C VAL A 112 -20.04 11.35 22.61
N PRO A 113 -20.11 10.07 23.01
CA PRO A 113 -19.23 9.57 24.04
C PRO A 113 -17.79 9.62 23.52
N TRP A 114 -16.89 10.27 24.27
CA TRP A 114 -15.46 10.31 23.93
C TRP A 114 -14.90 8.88 23.71
N SER A 115 -15.42 7.90 24.46
CA SER A 115 -15.07 6.49 24.37
C SER A 115 -15.38 5.86 23.00
N ALA A 116 -16.43 6.31 22.29
CA ALA A 116 -16.77 5.80 20.96
C ALA A 116 -15.79 6.31 19.90
N LEU A 117 -15.36 7.58 20.00
CA LEU A 117 -14.35 8.18 19.12
C LEU A 117 -12.97 7.51 19.30
N VAL A 118 -12.58 7.31 20.55
CA VAL A 118 -11.26 6.73 20.88
C VAL A 118 -11.17 5.27 20.50
N SER A 119 -12.19 4.47 20.83
CA SER A 119 -12.18 3.03 20.52
C SER A 119 -12.16 2.77 19.02
N ALA A 120 -12.95 3.51 18.25
CA ALA A 120 -12.95 3.45 16.79
C ALA A 120 -11.61 3.87 16.17
N SER A 121 -11.07 5.01 16.61
CA SER A 121 -9.79 5.54 16.11
C SER A 121 -8.61 4.63 16.48
N ALA A 122 -8.62 4.07 17.69
CA ALA A 122 -7.61 3.13 18.16
C ALA A 122 -7.67 1.82 17.37
N ALA A 123 -8.86 1.26 17.11
CA ALA A 123 -9.01 0.04 16.33
C ALA A 123 -8.50 0.21 14.89
N LEU A 124 -8.85 1.32 14.22
CA LEU A 124 -8.37 1.61 12.87
C LEU A 124 -6.85 1.83 12.85
N SER A 125 -6.31 2.55 13.84
CA SER A 125 -4.87 2.80 13.96
C SER A 125 -4.08 1.51 14.23
N LEU A 126 -4.59 0.63 15.09
CA LEU A 126 -3.98 -0.68 15.36
C LEU A 126 -4.01 -1.57 14.11
N PHE A 127 -5.12 -1.59 13.39
CA PHE A 127 -5.25 -2.34 12.13
C PHE A 127 -4.25 -1.83 11.09
N ALA A 128 -4.24 -0.53 10.82
CA ALA A 128 -3.29 0.09 9.91
C ALA A 128 -1.83 -0.11 10.36
N GLY A 129 -1.57 0.00 11.66
CA GLY A 129 -0.28 -0.25 12.27
C GLY A 129 0.20 -1.70 12.11
N ALA A 130 -0.68 -2.69 12.29
CA ALA A 130 -0.34 -4.09 12.09
C ALA A 130 0.08 -4.37 10.64
N PHE A 131 -0.70 -3.88 9.68
CA PHE A 131 -0.36 -3.99 8.25
C PHE A 131 0.93 -3.25 7.90
N TYR A 132 1.13 -2.06 8.47
CA TYR A 132 2.38 -1.31 8.32
C TYR A 132 3.57 -2.10 8.85
N LEU A 133 3.47 -2.69 10.06
CA LEU A 133 4.53 -3.50 10.66
C LEU A 133 4.82 -4.76 9.86
N VAL A 134 3.79 -5.47 9.36
CA VAL A 134 3.96 -6.62 8.47
C VAL A 134 4.71 -6.21 7.20
N SER A 135 4.33 -5.09 6.60
CA SER A 135 5.00 -4.56 5.40
C SER A 135 6.45 -4.14 5.67
N SER A 136 6.74 -3.65 6.87
CA SER A 136 8.09 -3.28 7.31
C SER A 136 8.95 -4.50 7.62
N GLY A 137 8.39 -5.52 8.26
CA GLY A 137 9.10 -6.80 8.45
C GLY A 137 9.41 -7.48 7.13
N LEU A 138 8.47 -7.43 6.17
CA LEU A 138 8.73 -7.95 4.83
C LEU A 138 9.83 -7.16 4.11
N ARG A 139 9.91 -5.83 4.29
CA ARG A 139 11.03 -5.01 3.78
C ARG A 139 12.36 -5.51 4.32
N GLU A 140 12.43 -5.77 5.62
CA GLU A 140 13.66 -6.19 6.30
C GLU A 140 14.12 -7.58 5.88
N ILE A 141 13.19 -8.49 5.59
CA ILE A 141 13.50 -9.83 5.08
C ILE A 141 13.95 -9.77 3.61
N LEU A 142 13.31 -8.92 2.81
CA LEU A 142 13.58 -8.80 1.37
C LEU A 142 14.76 -7.90 1.02
N ASP A 143 15.22 -7.05 1.95
CA ASP A 143 16.40 -6.21 1.79
C ASP A 143 17.59 -6.78 2.60
N PRO A 144 18.37 -7.74 2.03
CA PRO A 144 19.49 -8.37 2.71
C PRO A 144 20.61 -7.37 3.08
N ARG A 145 20.59 -6.14 2.54
CA ARG A 145 21.60 -5.10 2.84
C ARG A 145 21.42 -4.46 4.22
N LEU A 146 20.22 -4.57 4.83
CA LEU A 146 19.95 -4.02 6.17
C LEU A 146 20.46 -4.90 7.32
N ARG A 147 20.75 -6.18 7.06
CA ARG A 147 21.28 -7.14 8.06
C ARG A 147 22.78 -7.04 8.31
N ALA A 148 23.52 -6.23 7.54
CA ALA A 148 24.98 -6.21 7.55
C ALA A 148 25.60 -5.04 8.35
N ARG A 149 24.92 -4.55 9.40
CA ARG A 149 25.50 -3.60 10.36
C ARG A 149 25.51 -4.16 11.76
#